data_AF-A0A7J3QG60-F1
#
_entry.id   AF-A0A7J3QG60-F1
#
_cell.length_a   1.000
_cell.length_b   1.000
_cell.length_c   1.000
_cell.angle_alpha   90.00
_cell.angle_beta   90.00
_cell.angle_gamma   90.00
#
_symmetry.space_group_name_H-M   'P 1'
#
loop_
_entity.id
_entity.type
_entity.pdbx_description
1 polymer ?
#
loop_
_entity_poly.entity_id
_entity_poly.type
_entity_poly.pdbx_seq_one_letter_code
_entity_poly.pdbx_strand_id
1 'polypeptide(L)' 'TIIEGIGQESMKDIVKTLKSKLACGGTVKDNHVELQGDHRERVKEILTELGFSPEMIDLK' A
#
# COMPACT_ATOMS: atom_id res chain seq x y z
N THR A 1 4.73 -7.20 -3.32
CA THR A 1 4.10 -6.84 -2.02
C THR A 1 2.60 -6.81 -2.17
N ILE A 2 1.86 -7.41 -1.24
CA ILE A 2 0.39 -7.41 -1.22
C ILE A 2 -0.07 -6.60 -0.01
N ILE A 3 -1.10 -5.76 -0.17
CA ILE A 3 -1.65 -4.92 0.88
C ILE A 3 -3.17 -5.15 0.93
N GLU A 4 -3.67 -5.54 2.10
CA GLU A 4 -5.06 -5.92 2.32
C GLU A 4 -5.63 -5.15 3.53
N GLY A 5 -6.96 -5.17 3.70
CA GLY A 5 -7.62 -4.56 4.87
C GLY A 5 -7.78 -3.04 4.80
N ILE A 6 -7.49 -2.42 3.66
CA ILE A 6 -7.72 -1.00 3.40
C ILE A 6 -9.13 -0.80 2.86
N GLY A 7 -9.83 0.25 3.29
CA GLY A 7 -11.15 0.60 2.77
C GLY A 7 -11.13 0.86 1.25
N GLN A 8 -12.15 0.38 0.54
CA GLN A 8 -12.22 0.45 -0.93
C GLN A 8 -12.09 1.87 -1.49
N GLU A 9 -12.63 2.87 -0.78
CA GLU A 9 -12.54 4.27 -1.18
C GLU A 9 -11.09 4.77 -1.20
N SER A 10 -10.26 4.34 -0.25
CA SER A 10 -8.87 4.78 -0.13
C SER A 10 -7.89 3.96 -0.99
N MET A 11 -8.27 2.76 -1.43
CA MET A 11 -7.36 1.86 -2.19
C MET A 11 -6.83 2.47 -3.48
N LYS A 12 -7.65 3.21 -4.23
CA LYS A 12 -7.24 3.80 -5.51
C LYS A 12 -6.18 4.88 -5.32
N ASP A 13 -6.38 5.77 -4.35
CA ASP A 13 -5.45 6.85 -4.02
C ASP A 13 -4.15 6.31 -3.42
N ILE A 14 -4.25 5.28 -2.56
CA ILE A 14 -3.09 4.61 -1.98
C ILE A 14 -2.26 3.91 -3.06
N VAL A 15 -2.87 3.15 -3.97
CA VAL A 15 -2.16 2.56 -5.13
C VAL A 15 -1.46 3.62 -5.95
N LYS A 16 -2.14 4.72 -6.27
CA LYS A 16 -1.55 5.78 -7.08
C LYS A 16 -0.34 6.41 -6.39
N THR A 17 -0.45 6.64 -5.08
CA THR A 17 0.62 7.20 -4.25
C THR A 17 1.80 6.25 -4.15
N LEU A 18 1.54 4.97 -3.86
CA LEU A 18 2.57 3.94 -3.72
C LEU A 18 3.32 3.72 -5.04
N LYS A 19 2.63 3.63 -6.18
CA LYS A 19 3.29 3.54 -7.49
C LYS A 19 4.19 4.73 -7.78
N SER A 20 3.71 5.94 -7.46
CA SER A 20 4.46 7.18 -7.67
C SER A 20 5.72 7.23 -6.80
N LYS A 21 5.60 6.91 -5.50
CA LYS A 21 6.73 6.95 -4.55
C LYS A 21 7.72 5.80 -4.72
N LEU A 22 7.24 4.60 -5.05
CA LEU A 22 8.08 3.40 -5.18
C LEU A 22 8.67 3.24 -6.58
N ALA A 23 8.18 4.00 -7.57
CA ALA A 23 8.52 3.85 -8.98
C ALA A 23 8.29 2.41 -9.48
N CYS A 24 7.22 1.77 -8.99
CA CYS A 24 6.88 0.39 -9.31
C CYS A 24 5.49 0.26 -9.94
N GLY A 25 5.30 -0.80 -10.71
CA GLY A 25 3.99 -1.22 -11.18
C GLY A 25 3.14 -1.77 -10.03
N GLY A 26 1.83 -1.59 -10.15
CA GLY A 26 0.88 -2.15 -9.21
C GLY A 26 -0.57 -1.93 -9.62
N THR A 27 -1.47 -2.74 -9.08
CA THR A 27 -2.90 -2.69 -9.37
C THR A 27 -3.72 -2.96 -8.12
N VAL A 28 -4.97 -2.49 -8.13
CA VAL A 28 -5.99 -2.99 -7.20
C VAL A 28 -6.62 -4.21 -7.85
N LYS A 29 -6.73 -5.31 -7.11
CA LYS A 29 -7.35 -6.56 -7.54
C LYS A 29 -8.13 -7.15 -6.37
N ASP A 30 -9.37 -7.59 -6.58
CA ASP A 30 -10.16 -8.33 -5.58
C ASP A 30 -10.03 -7.83 -4.13
N ASN A 31 -10.23 -6.53 -3.89
CA ASN A 31 -10.09 -5.88 -2.56
C ASN A 31 -8.69 -5.93 -1.92
N HIS A 32 -7.64 -6.00 -2.72
CA HIS A 32 -6.27 -5.84 -2.26
C HIS A 32 -5.45 -5.06 -3.29
N VAL A 33 -4.29 -4.59 -2.85
CA VAL A 33 -3.32 -3.90 -3.68
C VAL A 33 -2.15 -4.83 -3.92
N GLU A 34 -1.82 -5.06 -5.19
CA GLU A 34 -0.63 -5.80 -5.60
C GLU A 34 0.41 -4.82 -6.14
N LEU A 35 1.61 -4.85 -5.57
CA LEU A 35 2.78 -4.09 -6.03
C LEU A 35 3.88 -5.05 -6.48
N GLN A 36 4.55 -4.71 -7.58
CA GLN A 36 5.73 -5.44 -8.05
C GLN A 36 6.93 -5.16 -7.16
N GLY A 37 7.71 -6.21 -6.84
CA GLY A 37 8.87 -6.12 -5.95
C GLY A 37 8.54 -6.32 -4.47
N ASP A 38 9.59 -6.28 -3.64
CA ASP A 38 9.48 -6.29 -2.19
C ASP A 38 9.72 -4.88 -1.65
N HIS A 39 8.63 -4.22 -1.28
CA HIS A 39 8.63 -2.86 -0.74
C HIS A 39 7.91 -2.78 0.60
N ARG A 40 7.84 -3.88 1.35
CA ARG A 40 7.06 -3.98 2.60
C ARG A 40 7.37 -2.86 3.60
N GLU A 41 8.65 -2.60 3.84
CA GLU A 41 9.08 -1.54 4.77
C GLU A 41 8.71 -0.14 4.27
N ARG A 42 9.05 0.19 3.01
CA ARG A 42 8.70 1.49 2.41
C ARG A 42 7.19 1.71 2.33
N VAL A 43 6.41 0.67 2.05
CA VAL A 43 4.94 0.74 2.05
C VAL A 43 4.44 1.12 3.44
N LYS A 44 4.98 0.51 4.51
CA LYS A 44 4.62 0.87 5.89
C LYS A 44 4.94 2.33 6.21
N GLU A 45 6.12 2.81 5.81
CA GLU A 45 6.49 4.22 5.99
C GLU A 45 5.51 5.15 5.27
N ILE A 46 5.23 4.88 3.99
CA ILE A 46 4.32 5.71 3.18
C ILE A 46 2.90 5.68 3.73
N LEU A 47 2.39 4.52 4.16
CA LEU A 47 1.07 4.43 4.79
C LEU A 47 1.04 5.22 6.10
N THR A 48 2.12 5.19 6.88
CA THR A 48 2.23 5.97 8.12
C THR A 48 2.22 7.48 7.82
N GLU A 49 2.93 7.93 6.78
CA GLU A 49 2.88 9.32 6.30
C GLU A 49 1.49 9.75 5.81
N LEU A 50 0.71 8.81 5.27
CA LEU A 50 -0.67 9.04 4.82
C LEU A 50 -1.67 9.08 5.98
N GLY A 51 -1.22 8.89 7.23
CA GLY A 51 -2.05 8.97 8.44
C GLY A 51 -2.58 7.62 8.93
N PHE A 52 -2.12 6.49 8.36
CA PHE A 52 -2.44 5.18 8.90
C PHE A 52 -1.59 4.90 10.16
N SER A 53 -2.21 4.38 11.21
CA SER A 53 -1.48 4.04 12.43
C SER A 53 -0.50 2.88 12.16
N PRO A 54 0.79 3.02 12.52
CA PRO A 54 1.79 1.98 12.26
C PRO A 54 1.51 0.69 13.05
N GLU A 55 0.76 0.77 14.15
CA GLU A 55 0.30 -0.37 14.95
C GLU A 55 -0.77 -1.20 14.24
N MET A 56 -1.49 -0.61 13.27
CA MET A 56 -2.47 -1.33 12.44
C MET A 56 -1.82 -1.97 11.20
N ILE A 57 -0.51 -1.78 10.99
CA ILE A 57 0.22 -2.31 9.83
C ILE A 57 1.06 -3.50 10.26
N ASP A 58 0.57 -4.69 9.92
CA ASP A 58 1.27 -5.95 10.14
C ASP A 58 2.08 -6.34 8.90
N LEU A 59 3.40 -6.54 9.08
CA LEU A 59 4.30 -6.97 8.01
C LEU A 59 4.57 -8.47 8.17
N LYS A 60 3.95 -9.27 7.30
CA LYS A 60 4.23 -10.72 7.18
C LYS A 60 5.04 -11.03 5.93
#